data_AF-K1UC69-F1
#
_entry.id   AF-K1UC69-F1
#
_cell.length_a   1.000
_cell.length_b   1.000
_cell.length_c   1.000
_cell.angle_alpha   90.00
_cell.angle_beta   90.00
_cell.angle_gamma   90.00
#
_symmetry.space_group_name_H-M   'P 1'
#
loop_
_entity.id
_entity.type
_entity.pdbx_description
1 polymer ?
#
loop_
_entity_poly.entity_id
_entity_poly.type
_entity_poly.pdbx_seq_one_letter_code
_entity_poly.pdbx_strand_id
1 'polypeptide(L)'
;GGNQKKQTQLTLHSHVEWLSICWVEYDFYKVISLDAKKTTNIQSFNLRGTLNQASRTKKPNINIPIAELPDELVAIKFKKNSTNTVELYLNNGWQFSFRIHNASTKVEPSLKFDVQFEGMPTEIVLISCQWE
;
A
#
# COMPACT_ATOMS: atom_id res chain seq x y z
N GLY A 1 -24.20 -14.56 -12.73
CA GLY A 1 -23.12 -15.52 -12.45
C GLY A 1 -21.88 -14.74 -12.08
N GLY A 2 -21.39 -14.87 -10.85
CA GLY A 2 -20.30 -14.06 -10.32
C GLY A 2 -18.95 -14.44 -10.95
N ASN A 3 -18.28 -13.48 -11.56
CA ASN A 3 -16.92 -13.64 -12.05
C ASN A 3 -15.95 -13.55 -10.87
N GLN A 4 -15.33 -14.68 -10.53
CA GLN A 4 -14.22 -14.77 -9.60
C GLN A 4 -13.03 -13.97 -10.16
N LYS A 5 -12.54 -13.01 -9.38
CA LYS A 5 -11.28 -12.30 -9.62
C LYS A 5 -10.15 -13.34 -9.61
N LYS A 6 -9.52 -13.61 -10.76
CA LYS A 6 -8.28 -14.39 -10.80
C LYS A 6 -7.11 -13.41 -10.65
N GLN A 7 -6.68 -13.26 -9.40
CA GLN A 7 -5.47 -12.55 -9.04
C GLN A 7 -4.31 -13.51 -9.29
N THR A 8 -3.58 -13.35 -10.40
CA THR A 8 -2.34 -14.10 -10.62
C THR A 8 -1.26 -13.49 -9.73
N GLN A 9 -1.15 -14.07 -8.54
CA GLN A 9 -0.26 -13.69 -7.46
C GLN A 9 1.15 -14.19 -7.81
N LEU A 10 2.12 -13.29 -7.90
CA LEU A 10 3.45 -13.61 -7.34
C LEU A 10 3.20 -13.68 -5.84
N THR A 11 3.12 -14.90 -5.32
CA THR A 11 2.72 -15.18 -3.94
C THR A 11 3.74 -14.60 -2.96
N LEU A 12 3.55 -13.34 -2.58
CA LEU A 12 3.79 -12.90 -1.21
C LEU A 12 2.43 -12.77 -0.53
N HIS A 13 2.30 -13.45 0.61
CA HIS A 13 1.07 -13.54 1.38
C HIS A 13 0.65 -12.13 1.83
N SER A 14 -0.47 -11.65 1.29
CA SER A 14 -1.03 -10.31 1.45
C SER A 14 -1.56 -9.97 2.86
N HIS A 15 -1.19 -10.73 3.89
CA HIS A 15 -1.66 -10.54 5.26
C HIS A 15 -0.59 -10.05 6.25
N VAL A 16 0.66 -9.83 5.82
CA VAL A 16 1.75 -9.45 6.74
C VAL A 16 2.64 -8.29 6.23
N GLU A 17 2.42 -7.77 5.02
CA GLU A 17 3.28 -6.72 4.44
C GLU A 17 2.97 -5.29 4.94
N TRP A 18 1.82 -5.07 5.60
CA TRP A 18 1.24 -3.72 5.74
C TRP A 18 1.42 -3.06 7.11
N LEU A 19 1.56 -3.83 8.19
CA LEU A 19 1.96 -3.25 9.49
C LEU A 19 3.43 -2.79 9.49
N SER A 20 4.13 -3.15 8.43
CA SER A 20 5.58 -3.07 8.36
C SER A 20 6.06 -1.86 7.60
N ILE A 21 5.26 -0.99 6.98
CA ILE A 21 5.84 0.05 6.10
C ILE A 21 6.81 1.02 6.81
N CYS A 22 6.57 1.34 8.09
CA CYS A 22 7.52 2.08 8.92
C CYS A 22 8.75 1.22 9.32
N TRP A 23 8.59 -0.10 9.33
CA TRP A 23 9.58 -1.11 9.71
C TRP A 23 10.22 -1.83 8.51
N VAL A 24 9.82 -1.51 7.27
CA VAL A 24 10.25 -2.16 6.05
C VAL A 24 11.68 -1.67 5.82
N GLU A 25 12.61 -2.61 5.85
CA GLU A 25 14.02 -2.32 5.66
C GLU A 25 14.38 -2.09 4.18
N TYR A 26 13.52 -2.50 3.24
CA TYR A 26 13.85 -2.58 1.82
C TYR A 26 12.88 -1.79 0.95
N ASP A 27 13.41 -1.16 -0.10
CA ASP A 27 12.58 -0.50 -1.09
C ASP A 27 11.99 -1.51 -2.08
N PHE A 28 10.79 -1.25 -2.60
CA PHE A 28 10.11 -2.17 -3.50
C PHE A 28 9.17 -1.49 -4.50
N TYR A 29 8.82 -2.22 -5.56
CA TYR A 29 7.76 -1.84 -6.49
C TYR A 29 6.51 -2.67 -6.23
N LYS A 30 5.37 -2.00 -6.09
CA LYS A 30 4.06 -2.66 -6.03
C LYS A 30 3.43 -2.62 -7.42
N VAL A 31 3.19 -3.79 -7.99
CA VAL A 31 2.58 -3.95 -9.31
C VAL A 31 1.12 -4.35 -9.16
N ILE A 32 0.22 -3.61 -9.82
CA ILE A 32 -1.23 -3.76 -9.73
C ILE A 32 -1.80 -3.83 -11.14
N SER A 33 -2.36 -4.97 -11.50
CA SER A 33 -3.10 -5.15 -12.75
C SER A 33 -4.56 -4.71 -12.59
N LEU A 34 -5.02 -3.86 -13.50
CA LEU A 34 -6.40 -3.38 -13.59
C LEU A 34 -7.03 -3.93 -14.88
N ASP A 35 -7.41 -5.20 -14.86
CA ASP A 35 -7.90 -5.94 -16.04
C ASP A 35 -9.05 -5.25 -16.77
N ALA A 36 -10.00 -4.69 -16.01
CA ALA A 36 -11.15 -3.97 -16.57
C ALA A 36 -10.74 -2.74 -17.39
N LYS A 37 -9.58 -2.14 -17.08
CA LYS A 37 -9.01 -0.99 -17.80
C LYS A 37 -7.88 -1.40 -18.73
N LYS A 38 -7.50 -2.69 -18.77
CA LYS A 38 -6.30 -3.18 -19.45
C LYS A 38 -5.07 -2.32 -19.13
N THR A 39 -4.87 -2.00 -17.86
CA THR A 39 -3.76 -1.14 -17.41
C THR A 39 -3.00 -1.83 -16.29
N THR A 40 -1.67 -1.72 -16.30
CA THR A 40 -0.80 -2.10 -15.18
C THR A 40 -0.30 -0.83 -14.51
N ASN A 41 -0.52 -0.72 -13.21
CA ASN A 41 -0.01 0.33 -12.36
C ASN A 41 1.20 -0.19 -11.57
N ILE A 42 2.28 0.59 -11.56
CA ILE A 42 3.49 0.32 -10.79
C ILE A 42 3.67 1.48 -9.83
N GLN A 43 3.67 1.18 -8.53
CA GLN A 43 3.92 2.15 -7.46
C GLN A 43 5.32 1.92 -6.89
N SER A 44 6.15 2.96 -6.82
CA SER A 44 7.52 2.88 -6.29
C SER A 44 7.57 3.29 -4.82
N PHE A 45 7.86 2.35 -3.93
CA PHE A 45 8.09 2.60 -2.51
C PHE A 45 9.59 2.70 -2.25
N ASN A 46 10.14 3.88 -2.52
CA ASN A 46 11.55 4.19 -2.31
C ASN A 46 11.74 4.87 -0.94
N LEU A 47 11.91 4.09 0.11
CA LEU A 47 11.98 4.53 1.51
C LEU A 47 13.44 4.73 2.00
N ARG A 48 14.42 4.17 1.29
CA ARG A 48 15.86 4.19 1.60
C ARG A 48 16.71 4.71 0.45
N GLY A 49 16.13 4.97 -0.71
CA GLY A 49 16.84 5.55 -1.86
C GLY A 49 17.54 4.53 -2.75
N THR A 50 17.17 3.25 -2.68
CA THR A 50 17.79 2.17 -3.46
C THR A 50 17.11 1.92 -4.81
N LEU A 51 15.92 2.48 -5.05
CA LEU A 51 15.23 2.30 -6.33
C LEU A 51 15.77 3.19 -7.43
N ASN A 52 15.82 2.62 -8.63
CA ASN A 52 16.11 3.31 -9.90
C ASN A 52 17.40 4.15 -9.88
N GLN A 53 18.43 3.67 -9.18
CA GLN A 53 19.74 4.31 -9.17
C GLN A 53 20.41 4.25 -10.55
N ALA A 54 21.26 5.24 -10.84
CA ALA A 54 22.06 5.23 -12.05
C ALA A 54 23.03 4.06 -12.05
N SER A 55 23.13 3.37 -13.19
CA SER A 55 24.23 2.43 -13.41
C SER A 55 25.48 3.19 -13.85
N ARG A 56 26.62 2.50 -13.93
CA ARG A 56 27.87 3.09 -14.46
C ARG A 56 27.72 3.63 -15.89
N THR A 57 26.77 3.12 -16.65
CA THR A 57 26.65 3.38 -18.10
C THR A 57 25.33 4.04 -18.50
N LYS A 58 24.33 4.07 -17.61
CA LYS A 58 22.99 4.55 -17.93
C LYS A 58 22.35 5.27 -16.75
N LYS A 59 21.88 6.49 -16.99
CA LYS A 59 21.06 7.25 -16.04
C LYS A 59 19.61 6.72 -16.07
N PRO A 60 18.88 6.78 -14.94
CA PRO A 60 17.49 6.38 -14.89
C PRO A 60 16.61 7.29 -15.76
N ASN A 61 15.62 6.69 -16.44
CA ASN A 61 14.68 7.44 -17.27
C ASN A 61 13.64 8.22 -16.46
N ILE A 62 13.42 7.83 -15.20
CA ILE A 62 12.42 8.40 -14.30
C ILE A 62 13.11 8.65 -12.96
N ASN A 63 12.99 9.84 -12.40
CA ASN A 63 13.48 10.07 -11.04
C ASN A 63 12.47 9.48 -10.04
N ILE A 64 12.95 8.63 -9.13
CA ILE A 64 12.13 8.08 -8.04
C ILE A 64 12.56 8.79 -6.75
N PRO A 65 11.80 9.79 -6.25
CA PRO A 65 12.14 10.48 -5.01
C PRO A 65 12.07 9.51 -3.82
N ILE A 66 12.75 9.87 -2.73
CA ILE A 66 12.70 9.12 -1.47
C ILE A 66 11.45 9.59 -0.73
N ALA A 67 10.55 8.66 -0.40
CA ALA A 67 9.36 8.97 0.38
C ALA A 67 9.71 9.16 1.86
N GLU A 68 9.24 10.25 2.44
CA GLU A 68 9.42 10.53 3.85
C GLU A 68 8.59 9.56 4.68
N LEU A 69 9.23 8.86 5.62
CA LEU A 69 8.51 8.00 6.56
C LEU A 69 7.73 8.85 7.56
N PRO A 70 6.59 8.37 8.09
CA PRO A 70 5.89 9.08 9.13
C PRO A 70 6.64 8.92 10.46
N ASP A 71 6.73 9.99 11.23
CA ASP A 71 7.26 10.01 12.60
C ASP A 71 6.26 10.54 13.63
N GLU A 72 5.10 11.04 13.18
CA GLU A 72 4.04 11.54 14.04
C GLU A 72 2.68 10.90 13.73
N LEU A 73 2.02 10.43 14.81
CA LEU A 73 0.62 10.06 14.79
C LEU A 73 -0.25 11.32 14.90
N VAL A 74 -0.93 11.68 13.80
CA VAL A 74 -1.80 12.87 13.77
C VAL A 74 -3.18 12.55 14.36
N ALA A 75 -3.80 11.45 13.96
CA ALA A 75 -5.12 11.07 14.46
C ALA A 75 -5.44 9.58 14.24
N ILE A 76 -6.24 9.03 15.16
CA ILE A 76 -6.95 7.76 14.99
C ILE A 76 -8.43 8.02 15.22
N LYS A 77 -9.29 7.67 14.26
CA LYS A 77 -10.74 7.87 14.39
C LYS A 77 -11.53 6.81 13.62
N PHE A 78 -12.79 6.60 13.99
CA PHE A 78 -13.69 5.83 13.13
C PHE A 78 -13.98 6.58 11.83
N LYS A 79 -13.98 5.86 10.71
CA LYS A 79 -14.41 6.37 9.42
C LYS A 79 -15.84 6.88 9.54
N LYS A 80 -16.13 8.06 9.02
CA LYS A 80 -17.46 8.65 9.07
C LYS A 80 -18.50 7.67 8.52
N ASN A 81 -19.60 7.48 9.25
CA ASN A 81 -20.68 6.55 8.91
C ASN A 81 -20.25 5.06 8.84
N SER A 82 -19.14 4.68 9.50
CA SER A 82 -18.73 3.29 9.66
C SER A 82 -18.59 2.94 11.13
N THR A 83 -19.08 1.77 11.52
CA THR A 83 -18.97 1.24 12.89
C THR A 83 -17.78 0.29 13.06
N ASN A 84 -17.16 -0.11 11.95
CA ASN A 84 -16.14 -1.16 11.95
C ASN A 84 -14.88 -0.78 11.17
N THR A 85 -14.78 0.47 10.70
CA THR A 85 -13.60 0.94 9.97
C THR A 85 -12.96 2.08 10.73
N VAL A 86 -11.67 1.94 11.03
CA VAL A 86 -10.85 2.97 11.68
C VAL A 86 -9.92 3.57 10.64
N GLU A 87 -9.74 4.88 10.68
CA GLU A 87 -8.77 5.64 9.89
C GLU A 87 -7.62 6.07 10.79
N LEU A 88 -6.40 5.86 10.28
CA LEU A 88 -5.14 6.29 10.87
C LEU A 88 -4.54 7.35 9.97
N TYR A 89 -4.30 8.52 10.54
CA TYR A 89 -3.62 9.63 9.89
C TYR A 89 -2.26 9.78 10.54
N LEU A 90 -1.22 9.66 9.74
CA LEU A 90 0.13 10.01 10.14
C LEU A 90 0.56 11.25 9.34
N ASN A 91 1.61 11.91 9.78
CA ASN A 91 2.19 12.99 8.99
C ASN A 91 2.83 12.46 7.69
N ASN A 92 3.37 13.37 6.88
CA ASN A 92 4.05 13.06 5.62
C ASN A 92 3.17 12.33 4.58
N GLY A 93 1.85 12.56 4.63
CA GLY A 93 0.90 12.08 3.61
C GLY A 93 0.47 10.62 3.77
N TRP A 94 0.84 9.95 4.86
CA TRP A 94 0.46 8.57 5.12
C TRP A 94 -0.93 8.48 5.76
N GLN A 95 -1.84 7.78 5.09
CA GLN A 95 -3.17 7.53 5.62
C GLN A 95 -3.61 6.10 5.33
N PHE A 96 -4.06 5.41 6.38
CA PHE A 96 -4.52 4.03 6.32
C PHE A 96 -5.95 3.92 6.83
N SER A 97 -6.69 2.94 6.32
CA SER A 97 -7.92 2.47 6.96
C SER A 97 -7.81 1.00 7.32
N PHE A 98 -8.42 0.65 8.44
CA PHE A 98 -8.43 -0.69 9.00
C PHE A 98 -9.88 -1.11 9.18
N ARG A 99 -10.30 -2.18 8.53
CA ARG A 99 -11.57 -2.82 8.87
C ARG A 99 -11.35 -3.77 10.03
N ILE A 100 -12.02 -3.47 11.14
CA ILE A 100 -12.12 -4.30 12.32
C ILE A 100 -13.24 -5.31 12.05
N HIS A 101 -12.86 -6.55 11.75
CA HIS A 101 -13.81 -7.65 11.77
C HIS A 101 -13.97 -8.15 13.21
N ASN A 102 -15.09 -7.79 13.86
CA ASN A 102 -15.52 -8.47 15.07
C ASN A 102 -16.32 -9.72 14.66
N ALA A 103 -15.70 -10.89 14.75
CA ALA A 103 -16.36 -12.17 14.49
C ALA A 103 -16.77 -12.81 15.82
N SER A 104 -18.08 -12.75 16.12
CA SER A 104 -18.78 -13.41 17.23
C SER A 104 -18.87 -12.67 18.57
N THR A 105 -19.96 -12.97 19.29
CA THR A 105 -20.23 -12.54 20.68
C THR A 105 -19.41 -13.31 21.72
N LYS A 106 -18.59 -14.28 21.30
CA LYS A 106 -17.59 -14.95 22.12
C LYS A 106 -16.24 -14.27 21.94
N VAL A 107 -15.51 -14.12 23.04
CA VAL A 107 -14.12 -13.66 23.05
C VAL A 107 -13.27 -14.66 22.26
N GLU A 108 -12.95 -14.34 21.02
CA GLU A 108 -11.98 -15.07 20.21
C GLU A 108 -10.71 -14.22 20.02
N PRO A 109 -9.51 -14.80 20.13
CA PRO A 109 -8.26 -14.06 20.22
C PRO A 109 -7.71 -13.57 18.86
N SER A 110 -8.45 -13.69 17.76
CA SER A 110 -7.92 -13.32 16.43
C SER A 110 -8.70 -12.17 15.79
N LEU A 111 -8.17 -10.96 15.95
CA LEU A 111 -8.64 -9.78 15.24
C LEU A 111 -7.97 -9.73 13.87
N LYS A 112 -8.75 -9.94 12.80
CA LYS A 112 -8.27 -9.81 11.41
C LYS A 112 -8.44 -8.36 10.97
N PHE A 113 -7.33 -7.69 10.69
CA PHE A 113 -7.31 -6.33 10.16
C PHE A 113 -7.16 -6.37 8.64
N ASP A 114 -8.16 -5.88 7.91
CA ASP A 114 -8.01 -5.54 6.49
C ASP A 114 -7.50 -4.10 6.41
N VAL A 115 -6.28 -3.90 5.90
CA VAL A 115 -5.61 -2.60 5.84
C VAL A 115 -5.61 -2.08 4.41
N GLN A 116 -6.02 -0.83 4.22
CA GLN A 116 -6.05 -0.16 2.93
C GLN A 116 -5.32 1.18 3.01
N PHE A 117 -4.61 1.54 1.93
CA PHE A 117 -4.12 2.91 1.77
C PHE A 117 -5.28 3.79 1.36
N GLU A 118 -5.56 4.80 2.16
CA GLU A 118 -6.49 5.88 1.80
C GLU A 118 -5.71 7.09 1.25
N GLY A 119 -4.46 7.25 1.69
CA GLY A 119 -3.54 8.29 1.24
C GLY A 119 -2.09 7.81 1.31
N MET A 120 -1.27 8.30 0.39
CA MET A 120 0.15 8.00 0.29
C MET A 120 0.92 9.31 0.07
N PRO A 121 2.20 9.38 0.48
CA PRO A 121 3.06 10.51 0.16
C PRO A 121 3.15 10.76 -1.35
N THR A 122 3.39 12.01 -1.72
CA THR A 122 3.52 12.43 -3.13
C THR A 122 4.74 11.85 -3.82
N GLU A 123 5.70 11.37 -3.05
CA GLU A 123 6.95 10.76 -3.50
C GLU A 123 6.73 9.32 -4.02
N ILE A 124 5.59 8.71 -3.71
CA ILE A 124 5.21 7.42 -4.28
C ILE A 124 4.80 7.62 -5.74
N VAL A 125 5.74 7.41 -6.66
CA VAL A 125 5.50 7.56 -8.10
C VAL A 125 4.61 6.43 -8.59
N LEU A 126 3.55 6.82 -9.31
CA LEU A 126 2.65 5.92 -10.03
C LEU A 126 3.00 5.93 -11.51
N ILE A 127 3.41 4.79 -12.04
CA ILE A 127 3.62 4.56 -13.46
C ILE A 127 2.47 3.70 -13.97
N SER A 128 1.71 4.21 -14.94
CA SER A 128 0.59 3.49 -15.55
C SER A 128 0.93 3.10 -16.99
N CYS A 129 0.89 1.80 -17.26
CA CYS A 129 1.16 1.21 -18.57
C CYS A 129 -0.13 0.58 -19.12
N GLN A 130 -0.58 1.00 -20.30
CA GLN A 130 -1.68 0.31 -21.00
C GLN A 130 -1.19 -1.01 -21.59
N TRP A 131 -2.05 -2.02 -21.62
CA TRP A 131 -1.76 -3.29 -22.27
C TRP A 131 -1.94 -3.12 -23.78
N GLU A 132 -1.11 -3.83 -24.53
CA GLU A 132 -1.23 -3.95 -25.99
C GLU A 132 -2.30 -4.99 -26.37
#